data_AF-M3CJ78-F1
#
_entry.id   AF-M3CJ78-F1
#
_cell.length_a   1.000
_cell.length_b   1.000
_cell.length_c   1.000
_cell.angle_alpha   90.00
_cell.angle_beta   90.00
_cell.angle_gamma   90.00
#
_symmetry.space_group_name_H-M   'P 1'
#
loop_
_entity.id
_entity.type
_entity.pdbx_description
1 polymer ?
#
loop_
_entity_poly.entity_id
_entity_poly.type
_entity_poly.pdbx_seq_one_letter_code
_entity_poly.pdbx_strand_id
1 'polypeptide(L)'
;MIQGGCPNGDGTGGPGYRFEDEINGKSLGLDQVKAGESPYYQYQLQKVVANELQIKNREEAETKRELIEKAFEDAKKLSVLEILFRTGYKYNEILKSHKAVKGSLAMANAGPNTNGSQFFINQVDTPHLDGLHTVFGQLVTGEDVVDKIVKTGNSKTTIKKVLIVDKRNVTTTPQ
;
A
#
# COMPACT_ATOMS: atom_id res chain seq x y z
N MET A 1 1.28 10.95 4.62
CA MET A 1 1.38 10.90 3.15
C MET A 1 0.50 11.99 2.55
N ILE A 2 0.84 12.50 1.36
CA ILE A 2 -0.02 13.43 0.60
C ILE A 2 -0.65 12.65 -0.54
N GLN A 3 -1.96 12.63 -0.66
CA GLN A 3 -2.66 11.93 -1.75
C GLN A 3 -3.15 12.93 -2.81
N GLY A 4 -3.08 12.52 -4.07
CA GLY A 4 -3.51 13.30 -5.24
C GLY A 4 -4.01 12.40 -6.37
N GLY A 5 -4.27 13.00 -7.54
CA GLY A 5 -4.69 12.26 -8.74
C GLY A 5 -6.19 11.90 -8.81
N CYS A 6 -7.00 12.45 -7.90
CA CYS A 6 -8.46 12.35 -7.97
C CYS A 6 -9.03 13.28 -9.04
N PRO A 7 -9.71 12.78 -10.09
CA PRO A 7 -10.25 13.61 -11.17
C PRO A 7 -11.27 14.66 -10.68
N ASN A 8 -12.05 14.30 -9.66
CA ASN A 8 -13.10 15.15 -9.08
C ASN A 8 -12.59 16.13 -8.02
N GLY A 9 -11.33 15.98 -7.57
CA GLY A 9 -10.75 16.78 -6.48
C GLY A 9 -11.34 16.56 -5.08
N ASP A 10 -12.21 15.56 -4.87
CA ASP A 10 -12.87 15.27 -3.59
C ASP A 10 -12.38 13.96 -2.92
N GLY A 11 -11.36 13.32 -3.50
CA GLY A 11 -10.84 12.03 -3.06
C GLY A 11 -11.59 10.82 -3.60
N THR A 12 -12.65 11.02 -4.39
CA THR A 12 -13.47 9.96 -4.96
C THR A 12 -13.32 9.81 -6.47
N GLY A 13 -13.58 8.61 -6.96
CA GLY A 13 -13.54 8.30 -8.38
C GLY A 13 -12.15 7.98 -8.90
N GLY A 14 -12.13 7.62 -10.18
CA GLY A 14 -10.93 7.20 -10.90
C GLY A 14 -11.13 7.40 -12.40
N PRO A 15 -10.16 7.01 -13.22
CA PRO A 15 -10.11 7.39 -14.64
C PRO A 15 -11.03 6.54 -15.54
N GLY A 16 -11.91 5.70 -14.96
CA GLY A 16 -12.77 4.76 -15.70
C GLY A 16 -12.09 3.46 -16.11
N TYR A 17 -10.80 3.30 -15.80
CA TYR A 17 -10.03 2.06 -16.01
C TYR A 17 -9.18 1.74 -14.78
N ARG A 18 -8.66 0.51 -14.74
CA ARG A 18 -7.74 0.02 -13.70
C ARG A 18 -6.52 -0.61 -14.35
N PHE A 19 -5.44 -0.69 -13.59
CA PHE A 19 -4.25 -1.45 -13.95
C PHE A 19 -3.79 -2.33 -12.79
N GLU A 20 -3.03 -3.35 -13.15
CA GLU A 20 -2.52 -4.36 -12.22
C GLU A 20 -1.48 -3.75 -11.26
N ASP A 21 -1.19 -4.47 -10.19
CA ASP A 21 -0.05 -4.15 -9.33
C ASP A 21 1.26 -4.52 -10.04
N GLU A 22 2.23 -3.61 -10.05
CA GLU A 22 3.57 -3.83 -10.60
C GLU A 22 4.57 -4.00 -9.45
N ILE A 23 4.35 -5.03 -8.64
CA ILE A 23 5.13 -5.27 -7.41
C ILE A 23 5.91 -6.58 -7.53
N ASN A 24 7.18 -6.53 -7.16
CA ASN A 24 8.03 -7.68 -6.93
C ASN A 24 8.32 -7.82 -5.43
N GLY A 25 7.52 -8.65 -4.75
CA GLY A 25 7.66 -8.85 -3.31
C GLY A 25 9.00 -9.48 -2.89
N LYS A 26 9.62 -10.31 -3.74
CA LYS A 26 10.96 -10.88 -3.49
C LYS A 26 12.04 -9.80 -3.52
N SER A 27 11.96 -8.85 -4.45
CA SER A 27 12.90 -7.72 -4.49
C SER A 27 12.84 -6.82 -3.25
N LEU A 28 11.71 -6.86 -2.53
CA LEU A 28 11.51 -6.18 -1.25
C LEU A 28 11.91 -7.04 -0.04
N GLY A 29 12.27 -8.32 -0.23
CA GLY A 29 12.63 -9.28 0.80
C GLY A 29 11.45 -9.87 1.56
N LEU A 30 10.22 -9.74 1.05
CA LEU A 30 9.00 -10.17 1.76
C LEU A 30 8.85 -11.70 1.82
N ASP A 31 9.59 -12.42 0.97
CA ASP A 31 9.70 -13.88 1.00
C ASP A 31 10.56 -14.39 2.17
N GLN A 32 11.43 -13.53 2.71
CA GLN A 32 12.39 -13.89 3.76
C GLN A 32 11.91 -13.52 5.16
N VAL A 33 10.90 -12.66 5.28
CA VAL A 33 10.33 -12.23 6.57
C VAL A 33 9.10 -13.06 6.89
N LYS A 34 9.05 -13.66 8.08
CA LYS A 34 7.83 -14.35 8.52
C LYS A 34 6.76 -13.34 8.92
N ALA A 35 5.51 -13.65 8.61
CA ALA A 35 4.38 -12.77 8.90
C ALA A 35 4.22 -12.50 10.41
N GLY A 36 4.52 -13.49 11.26
CA GLY A 36 4.51 -13.34 12.72
C GLY A 36 5.65 -12.49 13.28
N GLU A 37 6.73 -12.29 12.53
CA GLU A 37 7.86 -11.44 12.92
C GLU A 37 7.67 -9.98 12.49
N SER A 38 6.71 -9.71 11.59
CA SER A 38 6.38 -8.35 11.13
C SER A 38 5.11 -7.81 11.79
N PRO A 39 5.16 -6.64 12.46
CA PRO A 39 3.97 -6.01 13.02
C PRO A 39 3.06 -5.40 11.94
N TYR A 40 3.54 -5.26 10.69
CA TYR A 40 2.86 -4.48 9.67
C TYR A 40 1.74 -5.23 8.93
N TYR A 41 1.81 -6.56 8.87
CA TYR A 41 0.92 -7.37 8.04
C TYR A 41 -0.15 -8.15 8.84
N GLN A 42 -0.37 -7.74 10.10
CA GLN A 42 -1.33 -8.39 11.00
C GLN A 42 -2.75 -8.38 10.44
N TYR A 43 -3.15 -7.31 9.75
CA TYR A 43 -4.45 -7.24 9.10
C TYR A 43 -4.59 -8.28 7.99
N GLN A 44 -3.57 -8.43 7.14
CA GLN A 44 -3.58 -9.41 6.06
C GLN A 44 -3.59 -10.83 6.62
N LEU A 45 -2.84 -11.07 7.69
CA LEU A 45 -2.84 -12.35 8.40
C LEU A 45 -4.23 -12.69 8.96
N GLN A 46 -4.88 -11.76 9.66
CA GLN A 46 -6.26 -11.92 10.14
C GLN A 46 -7.24 -12.18 8.99
N LYS A 47 -7.08 -11.48 7.86
CA LYS A 47 -7.91 -11.66 6.67
C LYS A 47 -7.75 -13.05 6.04
N VAL A 48 -6.52 -13.57 5.97
CA VAL A 48 -6.27 -14.94 5.49
C VAL A 48 -6.98 -15.95 6.38
N VAL A 49 -6.80 -15.87 7.70
CA VAL A 49 -7.45 -16.79 8.66
C VAL A 49 -8.97 -16.70 8.57
N ALA A 50 -9.52 -15.49 8.51
CA ALA A 50 -10.96 -15.28 8.39
C ALA A 50 -11.53 -15.88 7.09
N ASN A 51 -10.82 -15.70 5.97
CA ASN A 51 -11.23 -16.26 4.68
C ASN A 51 -11.14 -17.79 4.66
N GLU A 52 -10.04 -18.36 5.13
CA GLU A 52 -9.81 -19.82 5.18
C GLU A 52 -10.85 -20.53 6.06
N LEU A 53 -11.18 -19.95 7.20
CA LEU A 53 -12.19 -20.48 8.12
C LEU A 53 -13.62 -20.02 7.79
N GLN A 54 -13.80 -19.24 6.72
CA GLN A 54 -15.09 -18.69 6.27
C GLN A 54 -15.85 -17.96 7.39
N ILE A 55 -15.15 -17.13 8.16
CA ILE A 55 -15.73 -16.35 9.27
C ILE A 55 -16.37 -15.09 8.72
N LYS A 56 -17.69 -14.98 8.86
CA LYS A 56 -18.50 -13.86 8.36
C LYS A 56 -19.04 -12.98 9.48
N ASN A 57 -19.14 -13.51 10.70
CA ASN A 57 -19.73 -12.82 11.84
C ASN A 57 -19.09 -13.26 13.17
N ARG A 58 -19.51 -12.60 14.26
CA ARG A 58 -18.97 -12.81 15.60
C ARG A 58 -19.31 -14.17 16.19
N GLU A 59 -20.50 -14.71 15.91
CA GLU A 59 -20.95 -16.02 16.40
C GLU A 59 -20.10 -17.15 15.79
N GLU A 60 -19.82 -17.08 14.49
CA GLU A 60 -18.90 -17.99 13.82
C GLU A 60 -17.48 -17.86 14.36
N ALA A 61 -17.04 -16.65 14.71
CA ALA A 61 -15.73 -16.43 15.31
C ALA A 61 -15.62 -17.07 16.70
N GLU A 62 -16.69 -17.00 17.51
CA GLU A 62 -16.72 -17.56 18.85
C GLU A 62 -16.75 -19.10 18.83
N THR A 63 -17.58 -19.68 17.95
CA THR A 63 -17.66 -21.14 17.77
C THR A 63 -16.38 -21.75 17.21
N LYS A 64 -15.60 -21.00 16.42
CA LYS A 64 -14.34 -21.44 15.81
C LYS A 64 -13.09 -20.93 16.55
N ARG A 65 -13.21 -20.41 17.78
CA ARG A 65 -12.12 -19.73 18.49
C ARG A 65 -10.81 -20.53 18.52
N GLU A 66 -10.85 -21.81 18.88
CA GLU A 66 -9.66 -22.67 18.94
C GLU A 66 -9.05 -22.92 17.55
N LEU A 67 -9.90 -23.05 16.51
CA LEU A 67 -9.45 -23.18 15.12
C LEU A 67 -8.79 -21.90 14.63
N ILE A 68 -9.34 -20.74 15.00
CA ILE A 68 -8.77 -19.42 14.68
C ILE A 68 -7.39 -19.29 15.30
N GLU A 69 -7.24 -19.61 16.58
CA GLU A 69 -5.97 -19.51 17.28
C GLU A 69 -4.90 -20.39 16.63
N LYS A 70 -5.24 -21.65 16.32
CA LYS A 70 -4.33 -22.55 15.61
C LYS A 70 -3.98 -22.04 14.21
N ALA A 71 -4.97 -21.63 13.43
CA ALA A 71 -4.76 -21.12 12.08
C ALA A 71 -3.91 -19.84 12.09
N PHE A 72 -4.07 -18.98 13.10
CA PHE A 72 -3.28 -17.78 13.28
C PHE A 72 -1.81 -18.10 13.60
N GLU A 73 -1.56 -19.06 14.50
CA GLU A 73 -0.19 -19.51 14.79
C GLU A 73 0.49 -20.19 13.60
N ASP A 74 -0.27 -20.90 12.76
CA ASP A 74 0.26 -21.45 11.51
C ASP A 74 0.52 -20.37 10.46
N ALA A 75 -0.39 -19.41 10.30
CA ALA A 75 -0.23 -18.28 9.39
C ALA A 75 0.97 -17.39 9.76
N LYS A 76 1.26 -17.22 11.06
CA LYS A 76 2.46 -16.50 11.54
C LYS A 76 3.78 -17.10 11.05
N LYS A 77 3.82 -18.39 10.73
CA LYS A 77 5.02 -19.08 10.25
C LYS A 77 5.26 -18.88 8.75
N LEU A 78 4.23 -18.50 7.99
CA LEU A 78 4.34 -18.22 6.57
C LEU A 78 5.14 -16.93 6.33
N SER A 79 5.74 -16.80 5.14
CA SER A 79 6.36 -15.53 4.75
C SER A 79 5.31 -14.44 4.57
N VAL A 80 5.72 -13.18 4.71
CA VAL A 80 4.86 -12.04 4.38
C VAL A 80 4.36 -12.16 2.95
N LEU A 81 5.23 -12.53 2.00
CA LEU A 81 4.86 -12.67 0.59
C LEU A 81 3.73 -13.68 0.39
N GLU A 82 3.78 -14.82 1.07
CA GLU A 82 2.74 -15.85 1.00
C GLU A 82 1.41 -15.35 1.60
N ILE A 83 1.45 -14.64 2.73
CA ILE A 83 0.25 -14.03 3.32
C ILE A 83 -0.38 -13.04 2.34
N LEU A 84 0.42 -12.18 1.71
CA LEU A 84 -0.10 -11.20 0.75
C LEU A 84 -0.69 -11.88 -0.48
N PHE A 85 -0.04 -12.92 -1.01
CA PHE A 85 -0.57 -13.73 -2.11
C PHE A 85 -1.95 -14.32 -1.77
N ARG A 86 -2.11 -14.89 -0.58
CA ARG A 86 -3.40 -15.43 -0.10
C ARG A 86 -4.49 -14.38 0.09
N THR A 87 -4.12 -13.11 0.29
CA THR A 87 -5.10 -12.01 0.31
C THR A 87 -5.52 -11.48 -1.06
N GLY A 88 -4.93 -12.03 -2.15
CA GLY A 88 -5.28 -11.72 -3.53
C GLY A 88 -4.27 -10.84 -4.28
N TYR A 89 -3.15 -10.47 -3.65
CA TYR A 89 -2.06 -9.78 -4.35
C TYR A 89 -1.39 -10.70 -5.36
N LYS A 90 -1.03 -10.13 -6.51
CA LYS A 90 -0.23 -10.78 -7.54
C LYS A 90 1.10 -10.06 -7.63
N TYR A 91 2.18 -10.83 -7.75
CA TYR A 91 3.52 -10.28 -7.81
C TYR A 91 4.18 -10.64 -9.14
N ASN A 92 4.86 -9.66 -9.72
CA ASN A 92 5.68 -9.80 -10.90
C ASN A 92 7.13 -10.01 -10.46
N GLU A 93 7.72 -11.15 -10.78
CA GLU A 93 9.10 -11.47 -10.34
C GLU A 93 10.19 -10.83 -11.22
N ILE A 94 9.82 -10.20 -12.33
CA ILE A 94 10.75 -9.64 -13.31
C ILE A 94 11.12 -8.19 -12.95
N LEU A 95 10.15 -7.40 -12.50
CA LEU A 95 10.36 -5.98 -12.20
C LEU A 95 11.16 -5.80 -10.90
N LYS A 96 11.93 -4.72 -10.78
CA LYS A 96 12.52 -4.33 -9.49
C LYS A 96 11.55 -3.38 -8.79
N SER A 97 11.12 -3.73 -7.58
CA SER A 97 10.34 -2.82 -6.74
C SER A 97 11.21 -2.07 -5.75
N HIS A 98 10.66 -0.95 -5.27
CA HIS A 98 11.29 -0.08 -4.28
C HIS A 98 10.46 -0.07 -3.00
N LYS A 99 11.14 0.05 -1.86
CA LYS A 99 10.49 0.23 -0.56
C LYS A 99 9.80 1.59 -0.50
N ALA A 100 8.69 1.68 0.23
CA ALA A 100 7.96 2.92 0.47
C ALA A 100 8.69 3.76 1.53
N VAL A 101 9.63 4.58 1.10
CA VAL A 101 10.44 5.48 1.94
C VAL A 101 9.95 6.93 1.83
N LYS A 102 10.46 7.83 2.67
CA LYS A 102 10.17 9.27 2.53
C LYS A 102 10.43 9.75 1.09
N GLY A 103 9.46 10.47 0.54
CA GLY A 103 9.50 11.00 -0.83
C GLY A 103 9.14 10.00 -1.93
N SER A 104 8.88 8.72 -1.60
CA SER A 104 8.38 7.75 -2.58
C SER A 104 7.03 8.19 -3.13
N LEU A 105 6.87 8.05 -4.45
CA LEU A 105 5.63 8.25 -5.18
C LEU A 105 5.03 6.87 -5.48
N ALA A 106 3.83 6.62 -4.95
CA ALA A 106 3.21 5.30 -4.99
C ALA A 106 1.73 5.35 -5.38
N MET A 107 1.24 4.27 -6.00
CA MET A 107 -0.14 4.15 -6.44
C MET A 107 -1.07 3.96 -5.23
N ALA A 108 -2.12 4.79 -5.16
CA ALA A 108 -3.21 4.56 -4.21
C ALA A 108 -4.16 3.49 -4.77
N ASN A 109 -4.66 2.62 -3.90
CA ASN A 109 -5.57 1.53 -4.28
C ASN A 109 -6.57 1.23 -3.15
N ALA A 110 -7.54 0.37 -3.43
CA ALA A 110 -8.51 -0.18 -2.50
C ALA A 110 -8.27 -1.69 -2.26
N GLY A 111 -7.00 -2.10 -2.30
CA GLY A 111 -6.57 -3.50 -2.27
C GLY A 111 -6.03 -3.99 -3.62
N PRO A 112 -5.77 -5.31 -3.72
CA PRO A 112 -5.07 -5.91 -4.86
C PRO A 112 -5.65 -5.55 -6.22
N ASN A 113 -4.80 -5.13 -7.16
CA ASN A 113 -5.13 -4.86 -8.56
C ASN A 113 -6.28 -3.85 -8.74
N THR A 114 -6.32 -2.82 -7.88
CA THR A 114 -7.33 -1.75 -7.95
C THR A 114 -6.73 -0.37 -8.22
N ASN A 115 -5.52 -0.32 -8.78
CA ASN A 115 -4.86 0.93 -9.13
C ASN A 115 -5.66 1.70 -10.19
N GLY A 116 -5.67 3.02 -10.06
CA GLY A 116 -6.34 3.95 -10.98
C GLY A 116 -5.49 5.19 -11.19
N SER A 117 -6.05 6.40 -11.09
CA SER A 117 -5.29 7.64 -11.28
C SER A 117 -4.71 8.22 -9.99
N GLN A 118 -5.20 7.75 -8.83
CA GLN A 118 -4.83 8.30 -7.54
C GLN A 118 -3.45 7.79 -7.11
N PHE A 119 -2.63 8.67 -6.55
CA PHE A 119 -1.29 8.37 -6.06
C PHE A 119 -1.06 9.09 -4.74
N PHE A 120 0.01 8.72 -4.04
CA PHE A 120 0.47 9.46 -2.87
C PHE A 120 1.98 9.64 -2.84
N ILE A 121 2.41 10.67 -2.12
CA ILE A 121 3.80 10.93 -1.76
C ILE A 121 4.00 10.64 -0.27
N ASN A 122 4.96 9.78 0.02
CA ASN A 122 5.39 9.45 1.36
C ASN A 122 6.05 10.64 2.07
N GLN A 123 5.62 10.94 3.29
CA GLN A 123 6.24 11.98 4.13
C GLN A 123 7.30 11.43 5.09
N VAL A 124 7.19 10.13 5.35
CA VAL A 124 8.06 9.33 6.20
C VAL A 124 8.16 7.94 5.58
N ASP A 125 9.09 7.13 6.05
CA ASP A 125 9.14 5.72 5.70
C ASP A 125 7.86 5.00 6.17
N THR A 126 7.26 4.23 5.27
CA THR A 126 6.04 3.47 5.54
C THR A 126 6.24 2.00 5.15
N PRO A 127 7.09 1.25 5.89
CA PRO A 127 7.35 -0.15 5.57
C PRO A 127 6.08 -1.02 5.59
N HIS A 128 5.01 -0.58 6.26
CA HIS A 128 3.72 -1.25 6.23
C HIS A 128 2.98 -1.18 4.88
N LEU A 129 3.48 -0.40 3.92
CA LEU A 129 2.94 -0.34 2.55
C LEU A 129 3.74 -1.20 1.57
N ASP A 130 4.90 -1.72 1.97
CA ASP A 130 5.74 -2.57 1.13
C ASP A 130 4.96 -3.83 0.73
N GLY A 131 4.92 -4.15 -0.56
CA GLY A 131 4.15 -5.28 -1.08
C GLY A 131 2.66 -4.99 -1.30
N LEU A 132 2.13 -3.85 -0.83
CA LEU A 132 0.71 -3.48 -0.96
C LEU A 132 0.47 -2.37 -2.00
N HIS A 133 1.47 -1.54 -2.24
CA HIS A 133 1.39 -0.41 -3.17
C HIS A 133 2.56 -0.42 -4.15
N THR A 134 2.28 -0.14 -5.42
CA THR A 134 3.30 0.03 -6.45
C THR A 134 4.02 1.36 -6.26
N VAL A 135 5.29 1.33 -5.84
CA VAL A 135 6.16 2.51 -5.82
C VAL A 135 6.75 2.70 -7.21
N PHE A 136 6.47 3.84 -7.86
CA PHE A 136 6.82 4.09 -9.26
C PHE A 136 7.66 5.36 -9.46
N GLY A 137 8.04 6.05 -8.38
CA GLY A 137 8.91 7.21 -8.45
C GLY A 137 9.45 7.63 -7.10
N GLN A 138 10.38 8.58 -7.11
CA GLN A 138 10.97 9.18 -5.94
C GLN A 138 11.07 10.69 -6.15
N LEU A 139 10.74 11.44 -5.11
CA LEU A 139 10.94 12.89 -5.09
C LEU A 139 12.44 13.22 -5.22
N VAL A 140 12.79 14.01 -6.24
CA VAL A 140 14.16 14.52 -6.45
C VAL A 140 14.32 15.93 -5.88
N THR A 141 13.30 16.77 -6.02
CA THR A 141 13.26 18.16 -5.54
C THR A 141 11.84 18.53 -5.12
N GLY A 142 11.68 19.58 -4.31
CA GLY A 142 10.35 20.11 -3.92
C GLY A 142 9.82 19.59 -2.59
N GLU A 143 10.71 19.12 -1.70
CA GLU A 143 10.36 18.77 -0.32
C GLU A 143 9.68 19.93 0.41
N ASP A 144 10.12 21.17 0.19
CA ASP A 144 9.52 22.35 0.81
C ASP A 144 8.05 22.56 0.41
N VAL A 145 7.69 22.20 -0.84
CA VAL A 145 6.31 22.25 -1.33
C VAL A 145 5.47 21.16 -0.68
N VAL A 146 6.00 19.94 -0.58
CA VAL A 146 5.37 18.83 0.14
C VAL A 146 5.11 19.25 1.60
N ASP A 147 6.12 19.77 2.29
CA ASP A 147 6.01 20.20 3.69
C ASP A 147 4.99 21.33 3.88
N LYS A 148 4.92 22.30 2.96
CA LYS A 148 3.90 23.38 2.98
C LYS A 148 2.48 22.82 2.88
N ILE A 149 2.25 21.84 2.01
CA ILE A 149 0.95 21.17 1.89
C ILE A 149 0.59 20.49 3.22
N VAL A 150 1.51 19.70 3.79
CA VAL A 150 1.28 18.99 5.06
C VAL A 150 1.01 19.92 6.23
N LYS A 151 1.77 21.01 6.32
CA LYS A 151 1.59 22.01 7.38
C LYS A 151 0.22 22.68 7.30
N THR A 152 -0.31 22.84 6.09
CA THR A 152 -1.58 23.52 5.85
C THR A 152 -2.77 22.57 5.98
N GLY A 153 -2.62 21.28 5.63
CA GLY A 153 -3.68 20.27 5.71
C GLY A 153 -3.25 19.01 6.41
N ASN A 154 -3.90 18.71 7.53
CA ASN A 154 -3.69 17.51 8.33
C ASN A 154 -4.97 17.17 9.11
N SER A 155 -4.93 16.23 10.05
CA SER A 155 -6.09 15.83 10.86
C SER A 155 -6.74 16.97 11.66
N LYS A 156 -6.08 18.14 11.79
CA LYS A 156 -6.58 19.33 12.50
C LYS A 156 -6.94 20.49 11.56
N THR A 157 -6.48 20.48 10.32
CA THR A 157 -6.64 21.62 9.40
C THR A 157 -7.04 21.15 8.00
N THR A 158 -7.93 21.89 7.35
CA THR A 158 -8.43 21.54 6.01
C THR A 158 -7.82 22.46 4.96
N ILE A 159 -7.13 21.88 3.96
CA ILE A 159 -6.79 22.64 2.76
C ILE A 159 -8.03 22.75 1.87
N LYS A 160 -8.35 23.97 1.42
CA LYS A 160 -9.46 24.20 0.49
C LYS A 160 -9.18 23.66 -0.91
N LYS A 161 -7.96 23.84 -1.43
CA LYS A 161 -7.59 23.41 -2.78
C LYS A 161 -6.07 23.38 -2.97
N VAL A 162 -5.54 22.32 -3.57
CA VAL A 162 -4.20 22.25 -4.16
C VAL A 162 -4.35 21.76 -5.59
N LEU A 163 -3.75 22.46 -6.56
CA LEU A 163 -3.83 22.10 -7.97
C LEU A 163 -2.44 21.83 -8.53
N ILE A 164 -2.31 20.74 -9.28
CA ILE A 164 -1.19 20.55 -10.20
C ILE A 164 -1.49 21.42 -11.42
N VAL A 165 -0.81 22.57 -11.51
CA VAL A 165 -1.08 23.57 -12.56
C VAL A 165 -0.32 23.32 -13.85
N ASP A 166 0.75 22.53 -13.79
CA ASP A 166 1.61 22.23 -14.93
C ASP A 166 2.30 20.87 -14.74
N LYS A 167 2.53 20.15 -15.85
CA LYS A 167 3.29 18.89 -15.88
C LYS A 167 4.38 19.03 -16.94
N ARG A 168 5.64 18.96 -16.50
CA ARG A 168 6.80 19.05 -17.39
C ARG A 168 7.54 17.74 -17.46
N ASN A 169 8.02 17.39 -18.64
CA ASN A 169 8.98 16.32 -18.81
C ASN A 169 10.36 16.93 -18.61
N VAL A 170 11.06 16.51 -17.55
CA VAL A 170 12.45 16.92 -17.33
C VAL A 170 13.33 15.74 -17.68
N THR A 171 14.19 15.91 -18.68
CA THR A 171 15.24 14.93 -18.98
C THR A 171 16.32 15.10 -17.93
N THR A 172 16.25 14.32 -16.86
CA THR A 172 17.38 14.19 -15.94
C THR A 172 18.30 13.10 -16.49
N THR A 173 19.59 13.40 -16.63
CA THR A 173 20.58 12.35 -16.85
C THR A 173 20.59 11.47 -15.60
N PRO A 174 20.46 10.13 -15.71
CA PRO A 174 20.53 9.27 -14.53
C PRO A 174 21.87 9.51 -13.80
N GLN A 175 21.81 9.71 -12.48
CA GLN A 175 23.00 9.62 -11.61
C GLN A 175 23.39 8.16 -11.41
#